data_AF-A0A392MI68-F1
#
_entry.id   AF-A0A392MI68-F1
#
_cell.length_a   1.000
_cell.length_b   1.000
_cell.length_c   1.000
_cell.angle_alpha   90.00
_cell.angle_beta   90.00
_cell.angle_gamma   90.00
#
_symmetry.space_group_name_H-M   'P 1'
#
loop_
_entity.id
_entity.type
_entity.pdbx_description
1 polymer ?
#
loop_
_entity_poly.entity_id
_entity_poly.type
_entity_poly.pdbx_seq_one_letter_code
_entity_poly.pdbx_strand_id
1 'polypeptide(L)'
;GPRVIVVGPSDSGKSTLSRMLLSWAAKQGWKPTFVDLDIGQGSITAPGCIAATPIEMPIDPVEGIPLEMPLVYFFGHTTPSNNVELYKVLVKELAGMLERQFAGNAESRAAGMVLNTMGWIEGVGYDILIIVVVSLLSLTLSFGGILLQLLLHAIRTFKANVVLVLGQEKLCSMLRDVLKGEPKVDVVKLQRLQFTYIANPDLAKQLTEKRMIFLSEVGRIKDGSMLSNC
;
A
#
# COMPACT_ATOMS: atom_id res chain seq x y z
N GLY A 1 -13.73 5.26 10.29
CA GLY A 1 -12.35 5.33 10.76
C GLY A 1 -11.47 6.06 9.77
N PRO A 2 -10.23 6.39 10.18
CA PRO A 2 -9.25 7.02 9.31
C PRO A 2 -8.87 6.09 8.16
N ARG A 3 -8.67 6.67 6.97
CA ARG A 3 -8.21 5.98 5.77
C ARG A 3 -6.90 6.64 5.35
N VAL A 4 -5.81 6.07 5.85
CA VAL A 4 -4.48 6.65 5.80
C VAL A 4 -3.69 6.05 4.64
N ILE A 5 -3.17 6.85 3.73
CA ILE A 5 -2.26 6.40 2.68
C ILE A 5 -0.84 6.87 2.96
N VAL A 6 0.13 5.97 2.88
CA VAL A 6 1.54 6.24 3.14
C VAL A 6 2.30 6.29 1.82
N VAL A 7 2.85 7.46 1.49
CA VAL A 7 3.53 7.73 0.22
C VAL A 7 4.94 8.26 0.43
N GLY A 8 5.83 7.98 -0.51
CA GLY A 8 7.24 8.38 -0.42
C GLY A 8 8.13 7.57 -1.36
N PRO A 9 9.41 7.95 -1.48
CA PRO A 9 10.37 7.30 -2.37
C PRO A 9 10.69 5.89 -1.85
N SER A 10 11.47 5.12 -2.62
CA SER A 10 11.90 3.79 -2.15
C SER A 10 12.74 3.94 -0.87
N ASP A 11 12.67 2.91 -0.05
CA ASP A 11 13.41 2.81 1.22
C ASP A 11 13.13 3.93 2.23
N SER A 12 12.07 4.73 2.09
CA SER A 12 11.75 5.80 3.05
C SER A 12 11.12 5.34 4.36
N GLY A 13 10.84 4.04 4.48
CA GLY A 13 10.23 3.42 5.65
C GLY A 13 8.71 3.34 5.61
N LYS A 14 8.09 3.42 4.43
CA LYS A 14 6.62 3.33 4.24
C LYS A 14 6.02 2.07 4.87
N SER A 15 6.59 0.91 4.55
CA SER A 15 6.12 -0.36 5.10
C SER A 15 6.34 -0.46 6.60
N THR A 16 7.46 0.06 7.10
CA THR A 16 7.75 0.13 8.55
C THR A 16 6.74 1.01 9.28
N LEU A 17 6.49 2.23 8.78
CA LEU A 17 5.50 3.14 9.35
C LEU A 17 4.10 2.52 9.32
N SER A 18 3.73 1.90 8.20
CA SER A 18 2.42 1.24 8.06
C SER A 18 2.24 0.16 9.12
N ARG A 19 3.25 -0.71 9.32
CA ARG A 19 3.23 -1.74 10.38
C ARG A 19 3.16 -1.14 11.78
N MET A 20 3.91 -0.07 12.06
CA MET A 20 3.87 0.60 13.35
C MET A 20 2.47 1.15 13.66
N LEU A 21 1.84 1.83 12.70
CA LEU A 21 0.49 2.38 12.84
C LEU A 21 -0.54 1.27 13.08
N LEU A 22 -0.47 0.19 12.31
CA LEU A 22 -1.35 -0.96 12.45
C LEU A 22 -1.19 -1.64 13.80
N SER A 23 0.04 -1.92 14.22
CA SER A 23 0.33 -2.55 15.52
C SER A 23 -0.14 -1.68 16.68
N TRP A 24 -0.01 -0.35 16.61
CA TRP A 24 -0.52 0.54 17.65
C TRP A 24 -2.05 0.56 17.71
N ALA A 25 -2.72 0.55 16.55
CA ALA A 25 -4.18 0.46 16.51
C ALA A 25 -4.67 -0.89 17.07
N ALA A 26 -4.04 -2.01 16.68
CA ALA A 26 -4.33 -3.34 17.21
C ALA A 26 -4.12 -3.42 18.73
N LYS A 27 -3.04 -2.82 19.25
CA LYS A 27 -2.79 -2.72 20.71
C LYS A 27 -3.88 -1.97 21.46
N GLN A 28 -4.57 -1.03 20.80
CA GLN A 28 -5.69 -0.29 21.38
C GLN A 28 -7.04 -1.02 21.21
N GLY A 29 -7.04 -2.26 20.70
CA GLY A 29 -8.24 -3.04 20.46
C GLY A 29 -8.97 -2.70 19.16
N TRP A 30 -8.39 -1.85 18.30
CA TRP A 30 -8.94 -1.58 16.97
C TRP A 30 -8.53 -2.66 15.98
N LYS A 31 -9.36 -2.92 14.99
CA LYS A 31 -9.09 -3.89 13.92
C LYS A 31 -8.88 -3.21 12.56
N PRO A 32 -7.80 -2.42 12.38
CA PRO A 32 -7.58 -1.70 11.14
C PRO A 32 -7.31 -2.67 9.99
N THR A 33 -7.71 -2.29 8.78
CA THR A 33 -7.36 -3.04 7.57
C THR A 33 -6.03 -2.56 7.02
N PHE A 34 -5.06 -3.45 6.88
CA PHE A 34 -3.85 -3.18 6.11
C PHE A 34 -4.14 -3.41 4.63
N VAL A 35 -3.80 -2.44 3.78
CA VAL A 35 -3.88 -2.56 2.33
C VAL A 35 -2.48 -2.36 1.76
N ASP A 36 -1.99 -3.32 1.00
CA ASP A 36 -0.71 -3.24 0.33
C ASP A 36 -0.91 -3.15 -1.18
N LEU A 37 -0.57 -1.98 -1.72
CA LEU A 37 -0.64 -1.66 -3.14
C LEU A 37 0.74 -1.78 -3.82
N ASP A 38 1.75 -2.25 -3.10
CA ASP A 38 3.09 -2.49 -3.61
C ASP A 38 3.20 -3.87 -4.28
N ILE A 39 3.16 -3.87 -5.61
CA ILE A 39 3.34 -5.09 -6.43
C ILE A 39 4.80 -5.48 -6.63
N GLY A 40 5.76 -4.59 -6.32
CA GLY A 40 7.18 -4.86 -6.49
C GLY A 40 7.76 -5.57 -5.27
N GLN A 41 7.49 -5.03 -4.08
CA GLN A 41 7.96 -5.53 -2.79
C GLN A 41 6.79 -5.88 -1.87
N GLY A 42 5.85 -6.69 -2.36
CA GLY A 42 4.65 -7.10 -1.64
C GLY A 42 4.99 -7.61 -0.24
N SER A 43 4.43 -6.95 0.78
CA SER A 43 4.68 -7.21 2.20
C SER A 43 3.74 -8.25 2.80
N ILE A 44 2.62 -8.53 2.12
CA ILE A 44 1.59 -9.50 2.52
C ILE A 44 1.72 -10.82 1.75
N THR A 45 2.02 -10.78 0.44
CA THR A 45 1.94 -11.95 -0.45
C THR A 45 3.08 -11.99 -1.48
N ALA A 46 3.00 -12.93 -2.42
CA ALA A 46 3.91 -13.03 -3.56
C ALA A 46 4.03 -11.67 -4.31
N PRO A 47 5.21 -11.34 -4.87
CA PRO A 47 5.33 -10.19 -5.75
C PRO A 47 4.33 -10.26 -6.90
N GLY A 48 3.93 -9.09 -7.37
CA GLY A 48 2.89 -8.96 -8.38
C GLY A 48 1.48 -9.12 -7.82
N CYS A 49 1.29 -9.03 -6.50
CA CYS A 49 -0.04 -9.02 -5.88
C CYS A 49 -0.33 -7.67 -5.25
N ILE A 50 -1.59 -7.24 -5.31
CA ILE A 50 -2.15 -6.28 -4.36
C ILE A 50 -2.97 -7.07 -3.34
N ALA A 51 -2.90 -6.67 -2.07
CA ALA A 51 -3.57 -7.42 -1.01
C ALA A 51 -4.13 -6.51 0.08
N ALA A 52 -5.13 -7.02 0.80
CA ALA A 52 -5.61 -6.40 2.02
C ALA A 52 -5.92 -7.45 3.08
N THR A 53 -5.62 -7.14 4.35
CA THR A 53 -5.91 -8.04 5.47
C THR A 53 -6.28 -7.23 6.71
N PRO A 54 -7.31 -7.64 7.47
CA PRO A 54 -7.55 -7.05 8.79
C PRO A 54 -6.40 -7.40 9.75
N ILE A 55 -6.02 -6.46 10.60
CA ILE A 55 -5.02 -6.65 11.65
C ILE A 55 -5.75 -6.62 12.99
N GLU A 56 -6.03 -7.79 13.56
CA GLU A 56 -6.72 -7.90 14.85
C GLU A 56 -5.75 -7.97 16.03
N MET A 57 -4.57 -8.53 15.82
CA MET A 57 -3.52 -8.65 16.82
C MET A 57 -2.29 -7.83 16.40
N PRO A 58 -1.50 -7.33 17.37
CA PRO A 58 -0.25 -6.66 17.06
C PRO A 58 0.65 -7.55 16.20
N ILE A 59 1.28 -6.94 15.18
CA ILE A 59 2.15 -7.65 14.25
C ILE A 59 3.35 -8.23 15.01
N ASP A 60 3.56 -9.53 14.89
CA ASP A 60 4.69 -10.21 15.49
C ASP A 60 5.98 -9.81 14.75
N PRO A 61 7.07 -9.47 15.46
CA PRO A 61 8.32 -9.05 14.81
C PRO A 61 9.01 -10.18 14.02
N VAL A 62 8.74 -11.44 14.36
CA VAL A 62 9.30 -12.65 13.73
C VAL A 62 8.36 -13.20 12.67
N GLU A 63 7.09 -13.43 13.01
CA GLU A 63 6.11 -14.02 12.07
C GLU A 63 5.53 -13.00 11.08
N GLY A 64 5.56 -11.71 11.43
CA GLY A 64 5.08 -10.64 10.57
C GLY A 64 3.56 -10.47 10.62
N ILE A 65 2.97 -10.13 9.47
CA ILE A 65 1.55 -9.80 9.38
C ILE A 65 0.74 -11.11 9.40
N PRO A 66 -0.23 -11.28 10.33
CA PRO A 66 -1.07 -12.47 10.35
C PRO A 66 -1.90 -12.57 9.06
N LEU A 67 -1.77 -13.69 8.35
CA LEU A 67 -2.43 -13.98 7.06
C LEU A 67 -3.70 -14.83 7.25
N GLU A 68 -4.56 -14.46 8.19
CA GLU A 68 -5.74 -15.27 8.51
C GLU A 68 -6.76 -15.27 7.35
N MET A 69 -7.13 -14.09 6.84
CA MET A 69 -8.03 -13.94 5.69
C MET A 69 -7.63 -12.77 4.77
N PRO A 70 -6.50 -12.88 4.05
CA PRO A 70 -6.09 -11.84 3.11
C PRO A 70 -6.94 -11.89 1.83
N LEU A 71 -7.45 -10.73 1.42
CA LEU A 71 -7.96 -10.51 0.06
C LEU A 71 -6.77 -10.23 -0.85
N VAL A 72 -6.57 -11.04 -1.89
CA VAL A 72 -5.38 -10.97 -2.75
C VAL A 72 -5.82 -10.95 -4.20
N TYR A 73 -5.28 -10.01 -4.97
CA TYR A 73 -5.43 -9.95 -6.42
C TYR A 73 -4.08 -10.01 -7.10
N PHE A 74 -3.93 -10.96 -8.00
CA PHE A 74 -2.69 -11.16 -8.76
C PHE A 74 -2.69 -10.31 -10.03
N PHE A 75 -1.70 -9.42 -10.13
CA PHE A 75 -1.44 -8.56 -11.28
C PHE A 75 -0.53 -9.22 -12.33
N GLY A 76 0.31 -10.17 -11.94
CA GLY A 76 1.17 -10.92 -12.86
C GLY A 76 2.48 -10.24 -13.25
N HIS A 77 2.71 -8.99 -12.85
CA HIS A 77 3.94 -8.24 -13.09
C HIS A 77 4.43 -7.55 -11.83
N THR A 78 5.74 -7.30 -11.74
CA THR A 78 6.36 -6.60 -10.60
C THR A 78 6.39 -5.08 -10.76
N THR A 79 5.84 -4.54 -11.86
CA THR A 79 5.86 -3.11 -12.17
C THR A 79 4.53 -2.66 -12.78
N PRO A 80 3.92 -1.53 -12.35
CA PRO A 80 2.57 -1.16 -12.77
C PRO A 80 2.53 -0.72 -14.22
N SER A 81 3.66 -0.22 -14.74
CA SER A 81 3.82 0.32 -16.08
C SER A 81 3.54 -0.71 -17.18
N ASN A 82 3.62 -2.01 -16.87
CA ASN A 82 3.29 -3.08 -17.81
C ASN A 82 1.81 -3.05 -18.23
N ASN A 83 0.90 -2.75 -17.29
CA ASN A 83 -0.54 -2.70 -17.57
C ASN A 83 -1.25 -1.80 -16.54
N VAL A 84 -1.21 -0.49 -16.79
CA VAL A 84 -1.74 0.53 -15.88
C VAL A 84 -3.24 0.40 -15.71
N GLU A 85 -3.96 0.06 -16.78
CA GLU A 85 -5.40 -0.13 -16.80
C GLU A 85 -5.81 -1.32 -15.92
N LEU A 86 -5.13 -2.45 -16.05
CA LEU A 86 -5.36 -3.61 -15.20
C LEU A 86 -5.08 -3.28 -13.74
N TYR A 87 -3.99 -2.56 -13.43
CA TYR A 87 -3.68 -2.16 -12.06
C TYR A 87 -4.82 -1.30 -11.46
N LYS A 88 -5.34 -0.32 -12.21
CA LYS A 88 -6.48 0.50 -11.78
C LYS A 88 -7.74 -0.35 -11.54
N VAL A 89 -8.02 -1.33 -12.41
CA VAL A 89 -9.15 -2.24 -12.23
C VAL A 89 -8.99 -3.07 -10.96
N LEU A 90 -7.83 -3.66 -10.72
CA LEU A 90 -7.57 -4.46 -9.52
C LEU A 90 -7.72 -3.61 -8.24
N VAL A 91 -7.17 -2.39 -8.24
CA VAL A 91 -7.33 -1.43 -7.12
C VAL A 91 -8.81 -1.11 -6.87
N LYS A 92 -9.60 -0.93 -7.92
CA LYS A 92 -11.04 -0.68 -7.81
C LYS A 92 -11.81 -1.88 -7.27
N GLU A 93 -11.49 -3.09 -7.73
CA GLU A 93 -12.09 -4.33 -7.23
C GLU A 93 -11.77 -4.55 -5.74
N LEU A 94 -10.50 -4.36 -5.36
CA LEU A 94 -10.06 -4.44 -3.96
C LEU A 94 -10.80 -3.45 -3.07
N ALA A 95 -10.88 -2.18 -3.49
CA ALA A 95 -11.63 -1.16 -2.75
C ALA A 95 -13.13 -1.50 -2.66
N GLY A 96 -13.73 -1.99 -3.75
CA GLY A 96 -15.13 -2.41 -3.77
C GLY A 96 -15.42 -3.60 -2.84
N MET A 97 -14.49 -4.55 -2.72
CA MET A 97 -14.58 -5.63 -1.74
C MET A 97 -14.46 -5.12 -0.30
N LEU A 98 -13.50 -4.24 -0.01
CA LEU A 98 -13.32 -3.67 1.32
C LEU A 98 -14.52 -2.83 1.76
N GLU A 99 -15.12 -2.05 0.86
CA GLU A 99 -16.33 -1.28 1.19
C GLU A 99 -17.52 -2.20 1.50
N ARG A 100 -17.64 -3.34 0.80
CA ARG A 100 -18.66 -4.37 1.13
C ARG A 100 -18.41 -4.98 2.51
N GLN A 101 -17.16 -5.30 2.85
CA GLN A 101 -16.80 -5.79 4.19
C GLN A 101 -17.10 -4.74 5.28
N PHE A 102 -16.81 -3.46 5.01
CA PHE A 102 -17.09 -2.36 5.95
C PHE A 102 -18.57 -2.02 6.09
N ALA A 103 -19.38 -2.29 5.06
CA ALA A 103 -20.84 -2.17 5.18
C ALA A 103 -21.42 -3.24 6.12
N GLY A 104 -20.86 -4.45 6.11
CA GLY A 104 -21.25 -5.55 6.99
C GLY A 104 -20.63 -5.52 8.39
N ASN A 105 -19.52 -4.80 8.58
CA ASN A 105 -18.79 -4.73 9.85
C ASN A 105 -18.51 -3.28 10.28
N ALA A 106 -19.34 -2.76 11.19
CA ALA A 106 -19.22 -1.40 11.69
C ALA A 106 -17.93 -1.15 12.49
N GLU A 107 -17.42 -2.16 13.19
CA GLU A 107 -16.18 -2.09 13.97
C GLU A 107 -14.97 -1.92 13.06
N SER A 108 -14.81 -2.75 12.03
CA SER A 108 -13.74 -2.62 11.04
C SER A 108 -13.82 -1.27 10.29
N ARG A 109 -15.04 -0.82 9.97
CA ARG A 109 -15.27 0.49 9.36
C ARG A 109 -14.84 1.63 10.29
N ALA A 110 -15.05 1.49 11.61
CA ALA A 110 -14.64 2.46 12.62
C ALA A 110 -13.12 2.45 12.84
N ALA A 111 -12.48 1.28 12.83
CA ALA A 111 -11.03 1.12 12.93
C ALA A 111 -10.27 1.74 11.74
N GLY A 112 -10.87 1.67 10.55
CA GLY A 112 -10.30 2.30 9.34
C GLY A 112 -9.29 1.42 8.62
N MET A 113 -8.44 2.05 7.80
CA MET A 113 -7.46 1.34 6.98
C MET A 113 -6.14 2.12 6.83
N VAL A 114 -5.05 1.39 6.65
CA VAL A 114 -3.73 1.93 6.34
C VAL A 114 -3.27 1.33 5.01
N LEU A 115 -2.99 2.20 4.04
CA LEU A 115 -2.58 1.83 2.70
C LEU A 115 -1.08 2.08 2.51
N ASN A 116 -0.32 1.01 2.26
CA ASN A 116 1.06 1.09 1.81
C ASN A 116 1.11 1.21 0.29
N THR A 117 1.84 2.20 -0.23
CA THR A 117 2.11 2.32 -1.66
C THR A 117 3.54 1.92 -1.96
N MET A 118 3.80 1.50 -3.20
CA MET A 118 5.19 1.32 -3.64
C MET A 118 5.96 2.64 -3.65
N GLY A 119 7.29 2.54 -3.76
CA GLY A 119 8.20 3.66 -3.95
C GLY A 119 8.03 4.34 -5.31
N TRP A 120 6.83 4.85 -5.59
CA TRP A 120 6.45 5.50 -6.86
C TRP A 120 7.30 6.72 -7.24
N ILE A 121 8.18 7.20 -6.37
CA ILE A 121 8.82 8.52 -6.48
C ILE A 121 10.34 8.38 -6.64
N GLU A 122 10.79 7.63 -7.64
CA GLU A 122 12.21 7.59 -8.05
C GLU A 122 12.36 7.72 -9.57
N GLY A 123 13.21 8.66 -10.00
CA GLY A 123 13.65 8.83 -11.39
C GLY A 123 13.09 10.04 -12.17
N VAL A 124 13.46 10.09 -13.45
CA VAL A 124 13.23 11.18 -14.43
C VAL A 124 11.75 11.50 -14.65
N GLY A 125 10.85 10.56 -14.32
CA GLY A 125 9.40 10.78 -14.39
C GLY A 125 8.90 11.86 -13.43
N TYR A 126 9.62 12.12 -12.33
CA TYR A 126 9.28 13.14 -11.33
C TYR A 126 9.72 14.55 -11.76
N ASP A 127 10.88 14.68 -12.40
CA ASP A 127 11.39 15.97 -12.87
C ASP A 127 10.58 16.51 -14.06
N ILE A 128 10.04 15.61 -14.90
CA ILE A 128 9.12 15.98 -16.00
C ILE A 128 7.72 16.33 -15.45
N LEU A 129 7.30 15.73 -14.34
CA LEU A 129 6.01 16.00 -13.67
C LEU A 129 5.92 17.43 -13.10
N ILE A 130 7.02 17.97 -12.56
CA ILE A 130 7.04 19.33 -11.97
C ILE A 130 6.92 20.41 -13.05
N ILE A 131 7.55 20.22 -14.21
CA ILE A 131 7.49 21.19 -15.32
C ILE A 131 6.10 21.23 -15.97
N VAL A 132 5.41 20.08 -16.05
CA VAL A 132 4.10 19.98 -16.73
C VAL A 132 2.93 20.35 -15.81
N VAL A 133 2.94 19.94 -14.53
CA VAL A 133 1.83 20.20 -13.59
C VAL A 133 1.74 21.68 -13.20
N VAL A 134 2.86 22.40 -13.12
CA VAL A 134 2.87 23.84 -12.80
C VAL A 134 2.45 24.69 -14.01
N SER A 135 2.65 24.21 -15.24
CA SER A 135 2.38 25.00 -16.46
C SER A 135 0.96 24.86 -17.02
N LEU A 136 0.17 23.88 -16.57
CA LEU A 136 -1.14 23.59 -17.17
C LEU A 136 -2.24 23.35 -16.12
N LEU A 137 -2.52 24.37 -15.33
CA LEU A 137 -3.89 24.58 -14.85
C LEU A 137 -4.76 24.93 -16.06
N SER A 138 -5.33 23.91 -16.73
CA SER A 138 -6.67 23.89 -17.36
C SER A 138 -6.84 22.97 -18.57
N LEU A 139 -5.82 22.25 -19.07
CA LEU A 139 -6.06 21.26 -20.13
C LEU A 139 -5.24 19.98 -20.00
N THR A 140 -5.98 18.88 -20.05
CA THR A 140 -5.57 17.50 -20.38
C THR A 140 -4.75 16.71 -19.36
N LEU A 141 -5.47 15.77 -18.76
CA LEU A 141 -5.09 14.52 -18.07
C LEU A 141 -4.15 13.57 -18.86
N SER A 142 -3.33 14.05 -19.80
CA SER A 142 -2.57 13.19 -20.72
C SER A 142 -1.06 13.13 -20.45
N PHE A 143 -0.50 14.01 -19.62
CA PHE A 143 0.97 14.07 -19.38
C PHE A 143 1.39 14.13 -17.91
N GLY A 144 0.43 14.12 -16.97
CA GLY A 144 0.74 13.85 -15.57
C GLY A 144 1.26 12.42 -15.48
N GLY A 145 2.55 12.25 -15.18
CA GLY A 145 3.21 10.94 -15.15
C GLY A 145 2.33 9.87 -14.50
N ILE A 146 2.29 8.70 -15.13
CA ILE A 146 1.47 7.52 -14.79
C ILE A 146 1.36 7.30 -13.27
N LEU A 147 2.46 7.55 -12.56
CA LEU A 147 2.63 7.38 -11.12
C LEU A 147 1.73 8.31 -10.29
N LEU A 148 1.65 9.61 -10.62
CA LEU A 148 0.76 10.54 -9.91
C LEU A 148 -0.71 10.22 -10.20
N GLN A 149 -1.01 9.78 -11.42
CA GLN A 149 -2.35 9.33 -11.78
C GLN A 149 -2.78 8.11 -10.97
N LEU A 150 -1.88 7.12 -10.80
CA LEU A 150 -2.13 5.94 -9.97
C LEU A 150 -2.32 6.30 -8.50
N LEU A 151 -1.51 7.22 -7.97
CA LEU A 151 -1.65 7.68 -6.60
C LEU A 151 -2.98 8.40 -6.36
N LEU A 152 -3.33 9.35 -7.23
CA LEU A 152 -4.59 10.09 -7.11
C LEU A 152 -5.79 9.16 -7.31
N HIS A 153 -5.68 8.17 -8.19
CA HIS A 153 -6.67 7.12 -8.34
C HIS A 153 -6.85 6.34 -7.03
N ALA A 154 -5.76 5.89 -6.39
CA ALA A 154 -5.84 5.20 -5.10
C ALA A 154 -6.48 6.07 -4.01
N ILE A 155 -6.06 7.35 -3.86
CA ILE A 155 -6.64 8.29 -2.89
C ILE A 155 -8.17 8.39 -3.05
N ARG A 156 -8.64 8.57 -4.28
CA ARG A 156 -10.07 8.72 -4.57
C ARG A 156 -10.84 7.41 -4.43
N THR A 157 -10.30 6.31 -4.97
CA THR A 157 -10.93 4.99 -4.95
C THR A 157 -11.09 4.47 -3.53
N PHE A 158 -10.10 4.67 -2.65
CA PHE A 158 -10.18 4.30 -1.24
C PHE A 158 -10.79 5.39 -0.35
N LYS A 159 -11.12 6.57 -0.89
CA LYS A 159 -11.60 7.75 -0.14
C LYS A 159 -10.68 8.07 1.04
N ALA A 160 -9.37 8.06 0.79
CA ALA A 160 -8.36 8.35 1.79
C ALA A 160 -8.55 9.77 2.33
N ASN A 161 -8.51 9.94 3.66
CA ASN A 161 -8.68 11.23 4.31
C ASN A 161 -7.37 11.76 4.91
N VAL A 162 -6.33 10.93 4.99
CA VAL A 162 -5.00 11.34 5.47
C VAL A 162 -3.95 10.79 4.52
N VAL A 163 -3.06 11.65 4.01
CA VAL A 163 -1.93 11.30 3.16
C VAL A 163 -0.65 11.60 3.92
N LEU A 164 0.07 10.55 4.31
CA LEU A 164 1.36 10.66 5.00
C LEU A 164 2.50 10.64 3.97
N VAL A 165 3.19 11.76 3.80
CA VAL A 165 4.29 11.91 2.86
C VAL A 165 5.63 11.77 3.59
N LEU A 166 6.35 10.68 3.33
CA LEU A 166 7.65 10.36 3.92
C LEU A 166 8.82 10.86 3.07
N GLY A 167 9.61 11.78 3.61
CA GLY A 167 10.95 12.10 3.10
C GLY A 167 11.00 12.74 1.70
N GLN A 168 9.91 13.33 1.22
CA GLN A 168 9.83 14.01 -0.08
C GLN A 168 9.05 15.33 0.03
N GLU A 169 9.78 16.44 0.15
CA GLU A 169 9.17 17.77 0.33
C GLU A 169 8.43 18.25 -0.92
N LYS A 170 9.05 18.07 -2.09
CA LYS A 170 8.47 18.43 -3.38
C LYS A 170 7.13 17.72 -3.59
N LEU A 171 7.05 16.44 -3.22
CA LEU A 171 5.84 15.63 -3.39
C LEU A 171 4.74 16.13 -2.47
N CYS A 172 5.11 16.48 -1.24
CA CYS A 172 4.17 17.03 -0.28
C CYS A 172 3.59 18.37 -0.76
N SER A 173 4.42 19.26 -1.31
CA SER A 173 3.93 20.52 -1.90
C SER A 173 2.99 20.27 -3.07
N MET A 174 3.38 19.40 -4.01
CA MET A 174 2.56 19.05 -5.17
C MET A 174 1.22 18.43 -4.77
N LEU A 175 1.22 17.50 -3.81
CA LEU A 175 -0.02 16.88 -3.33
C LEU A 175 -0.93 17.88 -2.64
N ARG A 176 -0.38 18.81 -1.83
CA ARG A 176 -1.18 19.90 -1.26
C ARG A 176 -1.79 20.75 -2.35
N ASP A 177 -1.03 21.10 -3.39
CA ASP A 177 -1.52 21.93 -4.49
C ASP A 177 -2.64 21.25 -5.28
N VAL A 178 -2.48 19.96 -5.61
CA VAL A 178 -3.48 19.17 -6.35
C VAL A 178 -4.73 18.90 -5.50
N LEU A 179 -4.57 18.66 -4.19
CA LEU A 179 -5.65 18.33 -3.28
C LEU A 179 -6.26 19.55 -2.57
N LYS A 180 -5.83 20.78 -2.88
CA LYS A 180 -6.43 22.03 -2.36
C LYS A 180 -7.96 22.09 -2.54
N GLY A 181 -8.49 21.47 -3.59
CA GLY A 181 -9.93 21.39 -3.86
C GLY A 181 -10.68 20.29 -3.08
N GLU A 182 -9.98 19.43 -2.34
CA GLU A 182 -10.56 18.30 -1.60
C GLU A 182 -10.35 18.50 -0.08
N PRO A 183 -11.14 19.36 0.60
CA PRO A 183 -10.91 19.74 2.02
C PRO A 183 -11.06 18.60 3.03
N LYS A 184 -11.46 17.40 2.58
CA LYS A 184 -11.57 16.19 3.39
C LYS A 184 -10.26 15.42 3.50
N VAL A 185 -9.23 15.79 2.74
CA VAL A 185 -7.96 15.08 2.68
C VAL A 185 -6.88 15.93 3.34
N ASP A 186 -6.34 15.46 4.45
CA ASP A 186 -5.21 16.10 5.13
C ASP A 186 -3.89 15.52 4.62
N VAL A 187 -2.92 16.39 4.30
CA VAL A 187 -1.61 15.99 3.78
C VAL A 187 -0.55 16.31 4.83
N VAL A 188 -0.07 15.26 5.50
CA VAL A 188 0.90 15.37 6.59
C VAL A 188 2.28 14.99 6.09
N LYS A 189 3.25 15.85 6.35
CA LYS A 189 4.66 15.60 6.03
C LYS A 189 5.33 14.90 7.21
N LEU A 190 6.07 13.84 6.92
CA LEU A 190 6.92 13.13 7.87
C LEU A 190 8.36 13.08 7.36
N GLN A 191 9.31 13.12 8.30
CA GLN A 191 10.71 12.87 7.97
C GLN A 191 10.92 11.41 7.58
N ARG A 192 11.90 11.16 6.71
CA ARG A 192 12.34 9.80 6.38
C ARG A 192 12.80 9.11 7.67
N LEU A 193 12.39 7.85 7.87
CA LEU A 193 12.84 7.07 9.01
C LEU A 193 14.33 6.73 8.84
N GLN A 194 15.19 7.14 9.78
CA GLN A 194 16.66 6.97 9.65
C GLN A 194 17.13 5.50 9.75
N PHE A 195 16.29 4.61 10.27
CA PHE A 195 16.61 3.18 10.45
C PHE A 195 16.25 2.32 9.23
N THR A 196 15.92 2.93 8.10
CA THR A 196 15.62 2.20 6.87
C THR A 196 16.91 1.88 6.15
N TYR A 197 17.25 0.60 6.07
CA TYR A 197 18.31 0.13 5.19
C TYR A 197 17.87 0.25 3.73
N ILE A 198 18.78 0.69 2.86
CA ILE A 198 18.58 0.61 1.41
C ILE A 198 18.43 -0.87 1.08
N ALA A 199 17.30 -1.26 0.51
CA ALA A 199 17.04 -2.65 0.22
C ALA A 199 18.04 -3.10 -0.87
N ASN A 200 18.96 -4.00 -0.52
CA ASN A 200 19.81 -4.64 -1.51
C ASN A 200 18.91 -5.41 -2.51
N PRO A 201 18.98 -5.17 -3.83
CA PRO A 201 18.13 -5.83 -4.81
C PRO A 201 18.22 -7.36 -4.75
N ASP A 202 19.42 -7.89 -4.50
CA ASP A 202 19.65 -9.34 -4.38
C ASP A 202 19.02 -9.87 -3.10
N LEU A 203 19.10 -9.12 -2.00
CA LEU A 203 18.44 -9.48 -0.74
C LEU A 203 16.91 -9.40 -0.87
N ALA A 204 16.39 -8.42 -1.58
CA ALA A 204 14.96 -8.30 -1.88
C ALA A 204 14.46 -9.50 -2.70
N LYS A 205 15.26 -9.95 -3.68
CA LYS A 205 14.98 -11.16 -4.46
C LYS A 205 15.03 -12.42 -3.59
N GLN A 206 16.02 -12.55 -2.70
CA GLN A 206 16.09 -13.67 -1.75
C GLN A 206 14.94 -13.69 -0.75
N LEU A 207 14.54 -12.52 -0.21
CA LEU A 207 13.40 -12.41 0.70
C LEU A 207 12.08 -12.75 -0.02
N THR A 208 11.98 -12.35 -1.29
CA THR A 208 10.88 -12.72 -2.17
C THR A 208 10.81 -14.24 -2.38
N GLU A 209 11.94 -14.87 -2.70
CA GLU A 209 12.03 -16.33 -2.88
C GLU A 209 11.69 -17.08 -1.57
N LYS A 210 12.22 -16.63 -0.43
CA LYS A 210 11.87 -17.18 0.89
C LYS A 210 10.39 -17.04 1.23
N ARG A 211 9.74 -15.93 0.84
CA ARG A 211 8.28 -15.75 1.01
C ARG A 211 7.46 -16.68 0.13
N MET A 212 7.88 -16.92 -1.11
CA MET A 212 7.21 -17.89 -1.99
C MET A 212 7.27 -19.31 -1.40
N ILE A 213 8.40 -19.68 -0.82
CA ILE A 213 8.56 -20.96 -0.12
C ILE A 213 7.64 -21.02 1.11
N PHE A 214 7.67 -19.99 1.97
CA PHE A 214 6.81 -19.93 3.15
C PHE A 214 5.31 -19.99 2.81
N LEU A 215 4.86 -19.25 1.79
CA LEU A 215 3.47 -19.31 1.32
C LEU A 215 3.11 -20.69 0.76
N SER A 216 4.05 -21.39 0.11
CA SER A 216 3.82 -22.76 -0.36
C SER A 216 3.71 -23.79 0.78
N GLU A 217 4.43 -23.57 1.89
CA GLU A 217 4.36 -24.41 3.09
C GLU A 217 3.09 -24.14 3.90
N VAL A 218 2.70 -22.87 4.08
CA VAL A 218 1.46 -22.49 4.76
C VAL A 218 0.23 -22.95 3.97
N GLY A 219 0.28 -22.91 2.63
CA GLY A 219 -0.75 -23.50 1.76
C GLY A 219 -0.88 -25.02 1.96
N ARG A 220 0.24 -25.75 2.05
CA ARG A 220 0.23 -27.19 2.35
C ARG A 220 -0.35 -27.51 3.73
N ILE A 221 -0.15 -26.67 4.73
CA ILE A 221 -0.69 -26.88 6.09
C ILE A 221 -2.21 -26.74 6.11
N LYS A 222 -2.80 -25.92 5.22
CA LYS A 222 -4.27 -25.77 5.11
C LYS A 222 -4.94 -26.83 4.23
N ASP A 223 -4.22 -27.42 3.28
CA ASP A 223 -4.73 -28.49 2.39
C ASP A 223 -4.45 -29.91 2.94
N GLY A 224 -3.72 -30.03 4.04
CA GLY A 224 -3.31 -31.29 4.66
C GLY A 224 -4.16 -31.67 5.86
N SER A 225 -5.09 -32.59 5.63
CA SER A 225 -5.70 -33.46 6.65
C SER A 225 -4.79 -33.77 7.85
N MET A 226 -5.33 -33.61 9.07
CA MET A 226 -5.11 -34.64 10.08
C MET A 226 -5.57 -35.97 9.49
N LEU A 227 -4.65 -36.77 8.96
CA LEU A 227 -4.78 -38.22 8.94
C LEU A 227 -3.39 -38.85 9.16
N SER A 228 -3.30 -39.44 10.34
CA SER A 228 -2.55 -40.66 10.68
C SER A 228 -1.02 -40.65 10.65
N ASN A 229 -0.48 -40.87 11.85
CA ASN A 229 0.73 -41.63 12.19
C ASN A 229 2.08 -40.92 11.99
N CYS A 230 2.57 -40.29 13.06
CA CYS A 230 3.57 -40.87 13.98
C CYS A 230 3.80 -39.92 15.16
#